data_AF-A0A8B5W5N6-F1
#
_entry.id   AF-A0A8B5W5N6-F1
#
_cell.length_a   1.000
_cell.length_b   1.000
_cell.length_c   1.000
_cell.angle_alpha   90.00
_cell.angle_beta   90.00
_cell.angle_gamma   90.00
#
_symmetry.space_group_name_H-M   'P 1'
#
loop_
_entity.id
_entity.type
_entity.pdbx_description
1 polymer ?
#
loop_
_entity_poly.entity_id
_entity_poly.type
_entity_poly.pdbx_seq_one_letter_code
_entity_poly.pdbx_strand_id
1 'polypeptide(L)'
;MKAALNALFVSNSLAFILSLVYVFFPAQNLYWNGFGLFLIIILTANILVSLKDNHHTKLEIGYLTLSSLGLFLVMGLNTLTSLYPRNALSRSIVAIVLVLSMTIVGAFLSKAALADKKKLHFHHSNISFKSKRPSRFNPRRLLLGFLAFLLVLGTLMAFFMLVPISISIAEVILSQYSLFYSLIFLSIAALFLKLSHLKRGSWGWYGMLTLGGMLYLAFNVPLVFLPSMLSQAEENYTEAFGEDWQTLDDDQIFFRESPVSLPDYFLGIQSEPYHLEEGVLYYEGMEGVDEDLELRFDVYTPPTDASELPGQGAVLIRIHGGGWNTGGRGAQNFAQFNKYFASQGYVVF
;
A
#
# COMPACT_ATOMS: atom_id res chain seq x y z
N MET A 1 -4.14 -4.83 -30.04
CA MET A 1 -5.22 -4.42 -29.09
C MET A 1 -6.08 -5.58 -28.58
N LYS A 2 -6.76 -6.39 -29.43
CA LYS A 2 -7.59 -7.52 -28.95
C LYS A 2 -6.79 -8.51 -28.10
N ALA A 3 -5.62 -8.91 -28.58
CA ALA A 3 -4.69 -9.78 -27.85
C ALA A 3 -4.30 -9.19 -26.48
N ALA A 4 -3.98 -7.90 -26.42
CA ALA A 4 -3.63 -7.22 -25.16
C ALA A 4 -4.78 -7.19 -24.15
N LEU A 5 -6.02 -6.95 -24.59
CA LEU A 5 -7.19 -6.99 -23.70
C LEU A 5 -7.52 -8.42 -23.23
N ASN A 6 -7.35 -9.42 -24.10
CA ASN A 6 -7.46 -10.83 -23.70
C ASN A 6 -6.38 -11.19 -22.67
N ALA A 7 -5.14 -10.77 -22.90
CA ALA A 7 -4.04 -10.98 -21.97
C ALA A 7 -4.36 -10.32 -20.62
N LEU A 8 -4.81 -9.06 -20.61
CA LEU A 8 -5.18 -8.36 -19.37
C LEU A 8 -6.33 -9.05 -18.62
N PHE A 9 -7.32 -9.60 -19.32
CA PHE A 9 -8.39 -10.40 -18.70
C PHE A 9 -7.83 -11.65 -18.00
N VAL A 10 -6.94 -12.38 -18.67
CA VAL A 10 -6.27 -13.56 -18.11
C VAL A 10 -5.39 -13.15 -16.94
N SER A 11 -4.61 -12.08 -17.07
CA SER A 11 -3.74 -11.57 -16.02
C SER A 11 -4.50 -11.15 -14.77
N ASN A 12 -5.65 -10.46 -14.90
CA ASN A 12 -6.50 -10.16 -13.75
C ASN A 12 -7.03 -11.41 -13.05
N SER A 13 -7.46 -12.41 -13.83
CA SER A 13 -7.93 -13.69 -13.28
C SER A 13 -6.81 -14.42 -12.55
N LEU A 14 -5.60 -14.42 -13.12
CA LEU A 14 -4.42 -15.03 -12.51
C LEU A 14 -4.02 -14.29 -11.23
N ALA A 15 -3.99 -12.95 -11.24
CA ALA A 15 -3.67 -12.16 -10.05
C ALA A 15 -4.70 -12.36 -8.94
N PHE A 16 -5.99 -12.52 -9.26
CA PHE A 16 -7.00 -12.89 -8.27
C PHE A 16 -6.69 -14.24 -7.61
N ILE A 17 -6.39 -15.27 -8.41
CA ILE A 17 -6.04 -16.61 -7.91
C ILE A 17 -4.77 -16.55 -7.06
N LEU A 18 -3.70 -15.91 -7.57
CA LEU A 18 -2.44 -15.78 -6.84
C LEU A 18 -2.59 -14.97 -5.54
N SER A 19 -3.44 -13.94 -5.52
CA SER A 19 -3.77 -13.20 -4.30
C SER A 19 -4.43 -14.11 -3.26
N LEU A 20 -5.37 -14.96 -3.68
CA LEU A 20 -5.99 -15.94 -2.77
C LEU A 20 -4.96 -16.93 -2.25
N VAL A 21 -4.11 -17.48 -3.13
CA VAL A 21 -3.05 -18.42 -2.72
C VAL A 21 -2.11 -17.74 -1.72
N TYR A 22 -1.68 -16.49 -1.96
CA TYR A 22 -0.82 -15.76 -1.03
C TYR A 22 -1.48 -15.50 0.34
N VAL A 23 -2.78 -15.21 0.35
CA VAL A 23 -3.51 -14.98 1.60
C VAL A 23 -3.54 -16.24 2.47
N PHE A 24 -3.71 -17.42 1.87
CA PHE A 24 -3.76 -18.69 2.60
C PHE A 24 -2.38 -19.33 2.84
N PHE A 25 -1.41 -19.07 1.97
CA PHE A 25 -0.07 -19.64 2.01
C PHE A 25 0.97 -18.53 1.80
N PRO A 26 1.08 -17.59 2.75
CA PRO A 26 2.08 -16.55 2.64
C PRO A 26 3.47 -17.19 2.72
N ALA A 27 4.31 -16.89 1.75
CA ALA A 27 5.72 -17.18 1.82
C ALA A 27 6.48 -15.92 1.40
N GLN A 28 7.74 -15.83 1.78
CA GLN A 28 8.52 -14.61 1.60
C GLN A 28 9.72 -14.81 0.67
N ASN A 29 9.50 -15.60 -0.38
CA ASN A 29 10.51 -15.86 -1.39
C ASN A 29 10.45 -14.86 -2.55
N LEU A 30 11.49 -14.89 -3.39
CA LEU A 30 11.62 -14.06 -4.58
C LEU A 30 10.42 -14.16 -5.54
N TYR A 31 9.77 -15.32 -5.63
CA TYR A 31 8.62 -15.53 -6.52
C TYR A 31 7.41 -14.69 -6.10
N TRP A 32 7.18 -14.52 -4.79
CA TRP A 32 6.10 -13.69 -4.28
C TRP A 32 6.32 -12.20 -4.53
N ASN A 33 7.58 -11.75 -4.51
CA ASN A 33 7.92 -10.40 -4.96
C ASN A 33 7.67 -10.22 -6.47
N GLY A 34 7.96 -11.24 -7.28
CA GLY A 34 7.56 -11.27 -8.70
C GLY A 34 6.04 -11.15 -8.89
N PHE A 35 5.25 -11.82 -8.05
CA PHE A 35 3.79 -11.66 -8.01
C PHE A 35 3.36 -10.24 -7.60
N GLY A 36 4.00 -9.63 -6.59
CA GLY A 36 3.71 -8.25 -6.21
C GLY A 36 3.95 -7.26 -7.36
N LEU A 37 5.07 -7.41 -8.09
CA LEU A 37 5.34 -6.63 -9.30
C LEU A 37 4.28 -6.86 -10.39
N PHE A 38 3.89 -8.12 -10.60
CA PHE A 38 2.81 -8.48 -11.53
C PHE A 38 1.49 -7.79 -11.16
N LEU A 39 1.14 -7.72 -9.87
CA LEU A 39 -0.04 -7.01 -9.38
C LEU A 39 0.02 -5.51 -9.70
N ILE A 40 1.17 -4.86 -9.47
CA ILE A 40 1.39 -3.44 -9.80
C ILE A 40 1.17 -3.18 -11.31
N ILE A 41 1.72 -4.05 -12.17
CA ILE A 41 1.57 -3.95 -13.63
C ILE A 41 0.09 -4.09 -14.02
N ILE A 42 -0.64 -5.04 -13.44
CA ILE A 42 -2.06 -5.26 -13.75
C ILE A 42 -2.92 -4.06 -13.33
N LEU A 43 -2.74 -3.56 -12.11
CA LEU A 43 -3.49 -2.41 -11.62
C LEU A 43 -3.23 -1.19 -12.51
N THR A 44 -1.97 -0.95 -12.87
CA THR A 44 -1.59 0.11 -13.82
C THR A 44 -2.25 -0.07 -15.18
N ALA A 45 -2.20 -1.29 -15.76
CA ALA A 45 -2.80 -1.59 -17.05
C ALA A 45 -4.32 -1.41 -17.05
N ASN A 46 -5.02 -1.78 -15.97
CA ASN A 46 -6.46 -1.56 -15.83
C ASN A 46 -6.82 -0.06 -15.77
N ILE A 47 -6.01 0.75 -15.09
CA ILE A 47 -6.19 2.22 -15.05
C ILE A 47 -6.04 2.79 -16.47
N LEU A 48 -5.00 2.39 -17.20
CA LEU A 48 -4.75 2.84 -18.58
C LEU A 48 -5.84 2.38 -19.55
N VAL A 49 -6.38 1.16 -19.40
CA VAL A 49 -7.49 0.68 -20.23
C VAL A 49 -8.78 1.47 -19.98
N SER A 50 -9.01 1.95 -18.76
CA SER A 50 -10.18 2.77 -18.40
C SER A 50 -10.21 4.13 -19.12
N LEU A 51 -9.06 4.62 -19.56
CA LEU A 51 -8.93 5.86 -20.35
C LEU A 51 -9.42 5.73 -21.79
N LYS A 52 -9.64 4.51 -22.29
CA LYS A 52 -10.09 4.30 -23.66
C LYS A 52 -11.53 4.81 -23.83
N ASP A 53 -11.80 5.45 -24.97
CA ASP A 53 -13.15 5.86 -25.35
C ASP A 53 -13.98 4.61 -25.73
N ASN A 54 -14.68 4.03 -24.76
CA ASN A 54 -15.67 2.98 -24.97
C ASN A 54 -17.03 3.41 -24.41
N HIS A 55 -18.09 2.68 -24.78
CA HIS A 55 -19.46 2.94 -24.31
C HIS A 55 -19.71 2.58 -22.82
N HIS A 56 -18.75 1.96 -22.13
CA HIS A 56 -18.90 1.44 -20.76
C HIS A 56 -18.46 2.43 -19.67
N THR A 57 -18.83 3.70 -19.82
CA THR A 57 -18.38 4.82 -18.96
C THR A 57 -18.61 4.59 -17.46
N LYS A 58 -19.69 3.90 -17.07
CA LYS A 58 -19.98 3.60 -15.65
C LYS A 58 -18.99 2.61 -15.03
N LEU A 59 -18.61 1.56 -15.77
CA LEU A 59 -17.69 0.54 -15.28
C LEU A 59 -16.27 1.10 -15.15
N GLU A 60 -15.85 1.91 -16.12
CA GLU A 60 -14.57 2.61 -16.14
C GLU A 60 -14.46 3.61 -14.98
N ILE A 61 -15.47 4.46 -14.78
CA ILE A 61 -15.53 5.37 -13.62
C ILE A 61 -15.56 4.58 -12.30
N GLY A 62 -16.35 3.50 -12.24
CA GLY A 62 -16.42 2.63 -11.07
C GLY A 62 -15.07 2.03 -10.70
N TYR A 63 -14.32 1.52 -11.69
CA TYR A 63 -12.98 0.99 -11.48
C TYR A 63 -11.99 2.07 -11.01
N LEU A 64 -11.97 3.24 -11.63
CA LEU A 64 -11.06 4.33 -11.25
C LEU A 64 -11.34 4.86 -9.85
N THR A 65 -12.62 4.98 -9.47
CA THR A 65 -13.01 5.31 -8.09
C THR A 65 -12.63 4.21 -7.11
N LEU A 66 -12.90 2.94 -7.45
CA LEU A 66 -12.50 1.80 -6.62
C LEU A 66 -10.99 1.72 -6.46
N SER A 67 -10.21 2.00 -7.52
CA SER A 67 -8.75 1.99 -7.46
C SER A 67 -8.21 3.13 -6.60
N SER A 68 -8.64 4.37 -6.85
CA SER A 68 -8.16 5.53 -6.06
C SER A 68 -8.57 5.45 -4.58
N LEU A 69 -9.86 5.30 -4.29
CA LEU A 69 -10.35 5.23 -2.91
C LEU A 69 -9.99 3.90 -2.25
N GLY A 70 -10.11 2.79 -2.97
CA GLY A 70 -9.81 1.46 -2.44
C GLY A 70 -8.35 1.29 -2.08
N LEU A 71 -7.40 1.78 -2.89
CA LEU A 71 -5.98 1.73 -2.53
C LEU A 71 -5.65 2.62 -1.32
N PHE A 72 -6.30 3.79 -1.20
CA PHE A 72 -6.17 4.62 0.00
C PHE A 72 -6.68 3.90 1.26
N LEU A 73 -7.81 3.20 1.14
CA LEU A 73 -8.36 2.38 2.23
C LEU A 73 -7.48 1.16 2.53
N VAL A 74 -6.96 0.46 1.53
CA VAL A 74 -6.02 -0.67 1.71
C VAL A 74 -4.80 -0.22 2.51
N MET A 75 -4.19 0.90 2.10
CA MET A 75 -3.06 1.52 2.79
C MET A 75 -3.35 1.81 4.27
N GLY A 76 -4.45 2.51 4.55
CA GLY A 76 -4.83 2.86 5.92
C GLY A 76 -5.21 1.65 6.77
N LEU A 77 -6.01 0.73 6.22
CA LEU A 77 -6.49 -0.45 6.94
C LEU A 77 -5.36 -1.42 7.27
N ASN A 78 -4.45 -1.71 6.34
CA ASN A 78 -3.29 -2.57 6.60
C ASN A 78 -2.38 -1.97 7.67
N THR A 79 -2.18 -0.65 7.63
CA THR A 79 -1.41 0.06 8.66
C THR A 79 -2.06 -0.06 10.02
N LEU A 80 -3.37 0.23 10.12
CA LEU A 80 -4.11 0.15 11.38
C LEU A 80 -4.10 -1.27 11.96
N THR A 81 -4.29 -2.30 11.13
CA THR A 81 -4.26 -3.70 11.62
C THR A 81 -2.87 -4.12 12.07
N SER A 82 -1.84 -3.68 11.36
CA SER A 82 -0.44 -3.98 11.68
C SER A 82 -0.01 -3.32 13.01
N LEU A 83 -0.40 -2.07 13.22
CA LEU A 83 -0.08 -1.30 14.43
C LEU A 83 -0.91 -1.73 15.65
N TYR A 84 -2.07 -2.36 15.48
CA TYR A 84 -2.94 -2.71 16.61
C TYR A 84 -2.38 -3.92 17.39
N PRO A 85 -1.94 -3.76 18.67
CA PRO A 85 -1.26 -4.82 19.42
C PRO A 85 -2.08 -6.09 19.61
N ARG A 86 -3.41 -6.00 19.68
CA ARG A 86 -4.30 -7.15 19.89
C ARG A 86 -4.72 -7.86 18.61
N ASN A 87 -4.39 -7.33 17.43
CA ASN A 87 -4.66 -8.03 16.18
C ASN A 87 -3.55 -9.05 15.91
N ALA A 88 -3.82 -10.30 16.29
CA ALA A 88 -2.87 -11.40 16.13
C ALA A 88 -2.53 -11.69 14.65
N LEU A 89 -3.47 -11.49 13.73
CA LEU A 89 -3.25 -11.78 12.30
C LEU A 89 -2.52 -10.66 11.57
N SER A 90 -2.58 -9.42 12.09
CA SER A 90 -2.05 -8.19 11.49
C SER A 90 -2.49 -7.87 10.05
N ARG A 91 -3.50 -8.60 9.54
CA ARG A 91 -4.07 -8.44 8.20
C ARG A 91 -5.49 -7.88 8.26
N SER A 92 -5.81 -7.01 7.30
CA SER A 92 -7.17 -6.50 7.13
C SER A 92 -7.93 -7.30 6.07
N ILE A 93 -8.94 -8.06 6.49
CA ILE A 93 -9.85 -8.77 5.58
C ILE A 93 -10.51 -7.80 4.59
N VAL A 94 -10.87 -6.60 5.05
CA VAL A 94 -11.47 -5.58 4.20
C VAL A 94 -10.49 -5.10 3.13
N ALA A 95 -9.21 -4.88 3.47
CA ALA A 95 -8.19 -4.52 2.50
C ALA A 95 -7.99 -5.63 1.45
N ILE A 96 -7.91 -6.89 1.90
CA ILE A 96 -7.80 -8.06 1.00
C ILE A 96 -8.99 -8.10 0.02
N VAL A 97 -10.22 -7.96 0.52
CA VAL A 97 -11.44 -7.94 -0.32
C VAL A 97 -11.41 -6.79 -1.32
N LEU A 98 -10.91 -5.60 -0.94
CA LEU A 98 -10.76 -4.48 -1.87
C LEU A 98 -9.77 -4.78 -3.00
N VAL A 99 -8.62 -5.40 -2.68
CA VAL A 99 -7.63 -5.81 -3.70
C VAL A 99 -8.20 -6.84 -4.66
N LEU A 100 -8.86 -7.88 -4.13
CA LEU A 100 -9.54 -8.90 -4.94
C LEU A 100 -10.67 -8.30 -5.80
N SER A 101 -11.41 -7.33 -5.26
CA SER A 101 -12.45 -6.63 -5.99
C SER A 101 -11.87 -5.83 -7.17
N MET A 102 -10.72 -5.18 -6.99
CA MET A 102 -10.04 -4.47 -8.07
C MET A 102 -9.65 -5.43 -9.20
N THR A 103 -9.11 -6.62 -8.92
CA THR A 103 -8.78 -7.60 -9.97
C THR A 103 -10.02 -8.14 -10.69
N ILE A 104 -11.11 -8.41 -9.95
CA ILE A 104 -12.39 -8.86 -10.54
C ILE A 104 -12.97 -7.78 -11.47
N VAL A 105 -13.07 -6.54 -11.00
CA VAL A 105 -13.61 -5.43 -11.81
C VAL A 105 -12.70 -5.14 -13.00
N GLY A 106 -11.38 -5.25 -12.86
CA GLY A 106 -10.40 -5.15 -13.94
C GLY A 106 -10.59 -6.22 -15.03
N ALA A 107 -10.89 -7.47 -14.64
CA ALA A 107 -11.25 -8.53 -15.58
C ALA A 107 -12.54 -8.18 -16.34
N PHE A 108 -13.59 -7.74 -15.65
CA PHE A 108 -14.84 -7.33 -16.30
C PHE A 108 -14.63 -6.15 -17.25
N LEU A 109 -13.82 -5.17 -16.85
CA LEU A 109 -13.45 -4.02 -17.68
C LEU A 109 -12.78 -4.48 -18.98
N SER A 110 -11.80 -5.38 -18.89
CA SER A 110 -11.07 -5.92 -20.04
C SER A 110 -11.99 -6.69 -20.99
N LYS A 111 -12.92 -7.48 -20.44
CA LYS A 111 -13.92 -8.23 -21.21
C LYS A 111 -14.94 -7.32 -21.90
N ALA A 112 -15.43 -6.30 -21.21
CA ALA A 112 -16.36 -5.32 -21.77
C ALA A 112 -15.72 -4.57 -22.95
N ALA A 113 -14.46 -4.15 -22.81
CA ALA A 113 -13.69 -3.49 -23.86
C ALA A 113 -13.47 -4.37 -25.13
N LEU A 114 -13.56 -5.69 -25.01
CA LEU A 114 -13.50 -6.63 -26.14
C LEU A 114 -14.85 -6.76 -26.87
N ALA A 115 -15.95 -6.72 -26.14
CA ALA A 115 -17.31 -6.91 -26.68
C ALA A 115 -17.78 -5.74 -27.55
N ASP A 116 -17.32 -4.52 -27.26
CA ASP A 116 -17.79 -3.27 -27.88
C ASP A 116 -17.55 -3.22 -29.40
N LYS A 117 -16.58 -3.98 -29.93
CA LYS A 117 -16.32 -4.03 -31.38
C LYS A 117 -17.42 -4.69 -32.21
N LYS A 118 -18.33 -5.47 -31.61
CA LYS A 118 -19.37 -6.19 -32.36
C LYS A 118 -20.68 -5.41 -32.53
N LYS A 119 -20.86 -4.26 -31.88
CA LYS A 119 -22.14 -3.51 -31.87
C LYS A 119 -22.13 -2.18 -32.62
N LEU A 120 -21.10 -1.89 -33.42
CA LEU A 120 -20.93 -0.59 -34.09
C LEU A 120 -21.97 -0.23 -35.18
N HIS A 121 -23.06 -0.99 -35.33
CA HIS A 121 -24.12 -0.69 -36.31
C HIS A 121 -25.54 -0.56 -35.75
N PHE A 122 -25.76 -0.70 -34.43
CA PHE A 122 -27.13 -0.59 -33.90
C PHE A 122 -27.34 0.66 -33.03
N HIS A 123 -28.02 1.62 -33.67
CA HIS A 123 -28.91 2.62 -33.07
C HIS A 123 -28.28 3.66 -32.13
N HIS A 124 -27.93 4.80 -32.74
CA HIS A 124 -28.12 6.11 -32.12
C HIS A 124 -29.63 6.34 -31.87
N SER A 125 -30.20 5.73 -30.82
CA SER A 125 -31.47 6.22 -30.29
C SER A 125 -31.17 7.48 -29.48
N ASN A 126 -31.56 8.62 -30.04
CA ASN A 126 -31.57 9.91 -29.37
C ASN A 126 -32.52 9.85 -28.17
N ILE A 127 -32.08 9.29 -27.05
CA ILE A 127 -32.75 9.47 -25.77
C ILE A 127 -32.41 10.89 -25.31
N SER A 128 -33.22 11.85 -25.77
CA SER A 128 -33.19 13.21 -25.27
C SER A 128 -33.59 13.16 -23.80
N PHE A 129 -32.61 13.21 -22.91
CA PHE A 129 -32.86 13.51 -21.51
C PHE A 129 -33.44 14.92 -21.46
N LYS A 130 -34.77 15.02 -21.28
CA LYS A 130 -35.45 16.27 -20.96
C LYS A 130 -34.70 16.93 -19.80
N SER A 131 -34.09 18.07 -20.07
CA SER A 131 -33.28 18.79 -19.09
C SER A 131 -34.17 19.16 -17.91
N LYS A 132 -33.99 18.48 -16.78
CA LYS A 132 -34.44 18.99 -15.48
C LYS A 132 -33.77 20.35 -15.29
N ARG A 133 -34.56 21.31 -14.79
CA ARG A 133 -34.17 22.72 -14.57
C ARG A 133 -32.72 22.84 -14.06
N PRO A 134 -31.96 23.84 -14.52
CA PRO A 134 -30.57 24.02 -14.11
C PRO A 134 -30.52 24.22 -12.58
N SER A 135 -30.18 23.15 -11.86
CA SER A 135 -29.73 23.24 -10.48
C SER A 135 -28.45 24.08 -10.49
N ARG A 136 -28.42 25.15 -9.68
CA ARG A 136 -27.23 26.00 -9.49
C ARG A 136 -26.02 25.20 -9.00
N PHE A 137 -26.24 24.04 -8.38
CA PHE A 137 -25.21 23.09 -7.99
C PHE A 137 -25.01 22.02 -9.07
N ASN A 138 -23.84 22.06 -9.73
CA ASN A 138 -23.38 21.01 -10.62
C ASN A 138 -22.35 20.13 -9.89
N PRO A 139 -22.77 18.99 -9.28
CA PRO A 139 -21.90 18.17 -8.44
C PRO A 139 -20.65 17.65 -9.19
N ARG A 140 -20.75 17.51 -10.51
CA ARG A 140 -19.62 17.14 -11.36
C ARG A 140 -18.51 18.18 -11.35
N ARG A 141 -18.83 19.48 -11.37
CA ARG A 141 -17.81 20.55 -11.31
C ARG A 141 -17.11 20.56 -9.97
N LEU A 142 -17.86 20.34 -8.88
CA LEU A 142 -17.30 20.21 -7.54
C LEU A 142 -16.36 19.01 -7.44
N LEU A 143 -16.77 17.84 -7.96
CA LEU A 143 -15.92 16.66 -8.03
C LEU A 143 -14.65 16.90 -8.85
N LEU A 144 -14.75 17.54 -10.01
CA LEU A 144 -13.57 17.89 -10.81
C LEU A 144 -12.63 18.86 -10.09
N GLY A 145 -13.17 19.86 -9.38
CA GLY A 145 -12.40 20.76 -8.54
C GLY A 145 -11.67 20.02 -7.42
N PHE A 146 -12.34 19.07 -6.76
CA PHE A 146 -11.74 18.22 -5.75
C PHE A 146 -10.64 17.31 -6.32
N LEU A 147 -10.86 16.65 -7.45
CA LEU A 147 -9.84 15.83 -8.12
C LEU A 147 -8.61 16.67 -8.55
N ALA A 148 -8.84 17.89 -9.06
CA ALA A 148 -7.74 18.80 -9.39
C ALA A 148 -6.95 19.21 -8.14
N PHE A 149 -7.64 19.53 -7.04
CA PHE A 149 -7.00 19.81 -5.75
C PHE A 149 -6.14 18.64 -5.27
N LEU A 150 -6.64 17.40 -5.35
CA LEU A 150 -5.85 16.22 -4.98
C LEU A 150 -4.61 16.05 -5.86
N LEU A 151 -4.67 16.34 -7.16
CA LEU A 151 -3.49 16.27 -8.03
C LEU A 151 -2.46 17.36 -7.73
N VAL A 152 -2.90 18.57 -7.35
CA VAL A 152 -2.00 19.63 -6.86
C VAL A 152 -1.32 19.19 -5.57
N LEU A 153 -2.07 18.61 -4.63
CA LEU A 153 -1.52 18.03 -3.41
C LEU A 153 -0.51 16.92 -3.72
N GLY A 154 -0.82 16.02 -4.66
CA GLY A 154 0.09 14.99 -5.12
C GLY A 154 1.36 15.54 -5.74
N THR A 155 1.28 16.65 -6.46
CA THR A 155 2.45 17.35 -7.01
C THR A 155 3.32 17.95 -5.91
N LEU A 156 2.72 18.57 -4.91
CA LEU A 156 3.44 19.07 -3.74
C LEU A 156 4.12 17.94 -2.95
N MET A 157 3.42 16.82 -2.76
CA MET A 157 3.97 15.61 -2.15
C MET A 157 5.15 15.06 -2.95
N ALA A 158 5.01 14.90 -4.27
CA ALA A 158 6.11 14.47 -5.14
C ALA A 158 7.30 15.44 -5.11
N PHE A 159 7.05 16.75 -5.00
CA PHE A 159 8.11 17.75 -4.84
C PHE A 159 8.89 17.52 -3.54
N PHE A 160 8.23 17.36 -2.40
CA PHE A 160 8.92 17.09 -1.12
C PHE A 160 9.66 15.76 -1.10
N MET A 161 9.21 14.79 -1.88
CA MET A 161 9.86 13.49 -2.00
C MET A 161 11.16 13.55 -2.83
N LEU A 162 11.20 14.41 -3.86
CA LEU A 162 12.31 14.49 -4.80
C LEU A 162 13.33 15.58 -4.44
N VAL A 163 12.91 16.58 -3.67
CA VAL A 163 13.77 17.69 -3.24
C VAL A 163 14.18 17.44 -1.79
N PRO A 164 15.48 17.57 -1.46
CA PRO A 164 16.00 17.31 -0.11
C PRO A 164 15.62 18.42 0.88
N ILE A 165 14.33 18.56 1.16
CA ILE A 165 13.76 19.47 2.15
C ILE A 165 13.20 18.61 3.28
N SER A 166 13.76 18.73 4.47
CA SER A 166 13.24 18.02 5.64
C SER A 166 11.86 18.55 6.01
N ILE A 167 10.85 17.70 5.90
CA ILE A 167 9.47 17.96 6.32
C ILE A 167 9.11 17.17 7.60
N SER A 168 10.12 16.76 8.37
CA SER A 168 9.97 15.98 9.61
C SER A 168 9.23 14.64 9.36
N ILE A 169 8.33 14.24 10.26
CA ILE A 169 7.60 12.95 10.23
C ILE A 169 6.86 12.71 8.91
N ALA A 170 6.45 13.77 8.21
CA ALA A 170 5.77 13.65 6.93
C ALA A 170 6.64 12.96 5.87
N GLU A 171 7.97 13.07 5.94
CA GLU A 171 8.92 12.41 5.04
C GLU A 171 8.86 10.87 5.17
N VAL A 172 8.76 10.38 6.42
CA VAL A 172 8.65 8.94 6.71
C VAL A 172 7.34 8.40 6.16
N ILE A 173 6.22 9.10 6.39
CA ILE A 173 4.89 8.71 5.88
C ILE A 173 4.89 8.71 4.35
N LEU A 174 5.45 9.75 3.75
CA LEU A 174 5.47 9.95 2.31
C LEU A 174 6.25 8.84 1.58
N SER A 175 7.43 8.50 2.09
CA SER A 175 8.27 7.45 1.52
C SER A 175 7.65 6.06 1.69
N GLN A 176 7.13 5.76 2.88
CA GLN A 176 6.53 4.46 3.21
C GLN A 176 5.30 4.13 2.34
N TYR A 177 4.51 5.13 1.95
CA TYR A 177 3.30 4.93 1.14
C TYR A 177 3.43 5.36 -0.33
N SER A 178 4.65 5.67 -0.77
CA SER A 178 4.94 6.13 -2.13
C SER A 178 4.33 5.22 -3.21
N LEU A 179 4.50 3.89 -3.11
CA LEU A 179 3.90 2.94 -4.04
C LEU A 179 2.38 3.12 -4.19
N PHE A 180 1.64 3.31 -3.08
CA PHE A 180 0.20 3.56 -3.13
C PHE A 180 -0.12 4.89 -3.80
N TYR A 181 0.59 5.95 -3.45
CA TYR A 181 0.40 7.27 -4.06
C TYR A 181 0.57 7.24 -5.58
N SER A 182 1.53 6.44 -6.09
CA SER A 182 1.73 6.30 -7.53
C SER A 182 0.47 5.84 -8.27
N LEU A 183 -0.18 4.78 -7.77
CA LEU A 183 -1.38 4.20 -8.37
C LEU A 183 -2.62 5.06 -8.10
N ILE A 184 -2.73 5.64 -6.91
CA ILE A 184 -3.85 6.53 -6.53
C ILE A 184 -3.87 7.77 -7.43
N PHE A 185 -2.75 8.47 -7.59
CA PHE A 185 -2.71 9.68 -8.42
C PHE A 185 -2.86 9.39 -9.91
N LEU A 186 -2.35 8.25 -10.39
CA LEU A 186 -2.62 7.80 -11.77
C LEU A 186 -4.13 7.56 -11.98
N SER A 187 -4.80 6.90 -11.03
CA SER A 187 -6.25 6.68 -11.04
C SER A 187 -7.04 7.99 -10.97
N ILE A 188 -6.64 8.95 -10.13
CA ILE A 188 -7.27 10.26 -10.01
C ILE A 188 -7.13 11.06 -11.31
N ALA A 189 -5.93 11.09 -11.93
CA ALA A 189 -5.72 11.75 -13.20
C ALA A 189 -6.57 11.13 -14.31
N ALA A 190 -6.66 9.80 -14.35
CA ALA A 190 -7.51 9.10 -15.30
C ALA A 190 -9.00 9.38 -15.08
N LEU A 191 -9.44 9.42 -13.81
CA LEU A 191 -10.81 9.76 -13.44
C LEU A 191 -11.15 11.20 -13.83
N PHE A 192 -10.24 12.15 -13.60
CA PHE A 192 -10.38 13.54 -14.02
C PHE A 192 -10.56 13.65 -15.53
N LEU A 193 -9.72 12.97 -16.33
CA LEU A 193 -9.84 12.96 -17.79
C LEU A 193 -11.20 12.41 -18.24
N LYS A 194 -11.66 11.32 -17.61
CA LYS A 194 -12.97 10.72 -17.92
C LYS A 194 -14.14 11.65 -17.61
N LEU A 195 -14.07 12.34 -16.46
CA LEU A 195 -15.11 13.21 -15.95
C LEU A 195 -15.05 14.65 -16.48
N SER A 196 -13.97 15.10 -17.12
CA SER A 196 -13.87 16.47 -17.63
C SER A 196 -14.39 16.61 -19.06
N HIS A 197 -14.54 15.50 -19.79
CA HIS A 197 -14.81 15.50 -21.24
C HIS A 197 -13.82 16.38 -22.03
N LEU A 198 -12.57 16.51 -21.55
CA LEU A 198 -11.54 17.15 -22.34
C LEU A 198 -11.41 16.40 -23.67
N LYS A 199 -11.41 17.15 -24.78
CA LYS A 199 -11.30 16.56 -26.12
C LYS A 199 -9.99 15.79 -26.18
N ARG A 200 -10.06 14.49 -26.51
CA ARG A 200 -8.88 13.68 -26.72
C ARG A 200 -7.99 14.32 -27.79
N GLY A 201 -6.70 14.46 -27.50
CA GLY A 201 -5.76 15.18 -28.36
C GLY A 201 -5.67 16.69 -28.10
N SER A 202 -6.48 17.25 -27.19
CA SER A 202 -6.28 18.63 -26.73
C SER A 202 -5.06 18.74 -25.82
N TRP A 203 -4.46 19.93 -25.75
CA TRP A 203 -3.37 20.25 -24.83
C TRP A 203 -3.73 19.95 -23.37
N GLY A 204 -4.96 20.25 -22.94
CA GLY A 204 -5.40 19.94 -21.59
C GLY A 204 -5.47 18.42 -21.31
N TRP A 205 -5.85 17.62 -22.32
CA TRP A 205 -5.87 16.16 -22.20
C TRP A 205 -4.46 15.59 -22.05
N TYR A 206 -3.52 16.03 -22.90
CA TYR A 206 -2.12 15.61 -22.80
C TYR A 206 -1.46 16.11 -21.51
N GLY A 207 -1.69 17.36 -21.12
CA GLY A 207 -1.12 17.92 -19.88
C GLY A 207 -1.55 17.13 -18.65
N MET A 208 -2.83 16.74 -18.55
CA MET A 208 -3.33 15.93 -17.44
C MET A 208 -2.77 14.49 -17.47
N LEU A 209 -2.64 13.89 -18.65
CA LEU A 209 -2.02 12.56 -18.80
C LEU A 209 -0.54 12.60 -18.39
N THR A 210 0.19 13.61 -18.84
CA THR A 210 1.60 13.83 -18.48
C THR A 210 1.75 14.05 -16.98
N LEU A 211 0.89 14.88 -16.36
CA LEU A 211 0.91 15.08 -14.91
C LEU A 211 0.69 13.77 -14.14
N GLY A 212 -0.34 13.00 -14.49
CA GLY A 212 -0.60 11.70 -13.85
C GLY A 212 0.56 10.72 -14.03
N GLY A 213 1.17 10.68 -15.22
CA GLY A 213 2.35 9.87 -15.50
C GLY A 213 3.59 10.31 -14.71
N MET A 214 3.84 11.62 -14.60
CA MET A 214 4.95 12.16 -13.81
C MET A 214 4.79 11.83 -12.33
N LEU A 215 3.59 11.98 -11.76
CA LEU A 215 3.31 11.59 -10.38
C LEU A 215 3.51 10.09 -10.18
N TYR A 216 2.99 9.26 -11.08
CA TYR A 216 3.20 7.82 -11.04
C TYR A 216 4.69 7.46 -11.01
N LEU A 217 5.51 8.07 -11.87
CA LEU A 217 6.95 7.81 -11.91
C LEU A 217 7.67 8.33 -10.66
N ALA A 218 7.39 9.57 -10.24
CA ALA A 218 8.00 10.18 -9.06
C ALA A 218 7.78 9.32 -7.80
N PHE A 219 6.56 8.84 -7.59
CA PHE A 219 6.22 8.01 -6.44
C PHE A 219 6.73 6.55 -6.54
N ASN A 220 7.16 6.09 -7.72
CA ASN A 220 7.82 4.78 -7.86
C ASN A 220 9.34 4.86 -7.68
N VAL A 221 9.93 6.05 -7.53
CA VAL A 221 11.38 6.22 -7.33
C VAL A 221 11.94 5.35 -6.19
N PRO A 222 11.36 5.31 -4.96
CA PRO A 222 11.92 4.51 -3.87
C PRO A 222 11.90 3.01 -4.17
N LEU A 223 10.86 2.55 -4.87
CA LEU A 223 10.76 1.15 -5.28
C LEU A 223 11.88 0.79 -6.28
N VAL A 224 12.21 1.70 -7.20
CA VAL A 224 13.31 1.50 -8.16
C VAL A 224 14.67 1.51 -7.48
N PHE A 225 14.87 2.40 -6.49
CA PHE A 225 16.14 2.51 -5.75
C PHE A 225 16.28 1.49 -4.61
N LEU A 226 15.23 0.75 -4.28
CA LEU A 226 15.23 -0.20 -3.16
C LEU A 226 16.42 -1.18 -3.18
N PRO A 227 16.77 -1.85 -4.30
CA PRO A 227 17.91 -2.76 -4.31
C PRO A 227 19.24 -2.08 -3.95
N SER A 228 19.45 -0.85 -4.44
CA SER A 228 20.65 -0.08 -4.12
C SER A 228 20.67 0.36 -2.66
N MET A 229 19.52 0.73 -2.09
CA MET A 229 19.42 1.09 -0.67
C MET A 229 19.67 -0.11 0.24
N LEU A 230 19.24 -1.31 -0.15
CA LEU A 230 19.52 -2.54 0.59
C LEU A 230 21.01 -2.89 0.54
N SER A 231 21.65 -2.85 -0.65
CA SER A 231 23.10 -3.05 -0.78
C SER A 231 23.88 -2.07 0.09
N GLN A 232 23.51 -0.79 0.05
CA GLN A 232 24.17 0.23 0.88
C GLN A 232 23.95 -0.01 2.38
N ALA A 233 22.77 -0.50 2.79
CA ALA A 233 22.51 -0.84 4.18
C ALA A 233 23.41 -2.00 4.65
N GLU A 234 23.60 -3.04 3.82
CA GLU A 234 24.50 -4.16 4.11
C GLU A 234 25.97 -3.74 4.13
N GLU A 235 26.40 -2.88 3.20
CA GLU A 235 27.74 -2.29 3.18
C GLU A 235 28.01 -1.49 4.45
N ASN A 236 27.10 -0.60 4.83
CA ASN A 236 27.22 0.21 6.05
C ASN A 236 27.22 -0.67 7.32
N TYR A 237 26.40 -1.73 7.35
CA TYR A 237 26.37 -2.65 8.47
C TYR A 237 27.69 -3.43 8.58
N THR A 238 28.23 -3.88 7.45
CA THR A 238 29.52 -4.59 7.39
C THR A 238 30.68 -3.68 7.78
N GLU A 239 30.68 -2.42 7.34
CA GLU A 239 31.69 -1.43 7.75
C GLU A 239 31.68 -1.20 9.26
N ALA A 240 30.49 -1.16 9.87
CA ALA A 240 30.34 -0.90 11.31
C ALA A 240 30.63 -2.12 12.21
N PHE A 241 30.27 -3.33 11.76
CA PHE A 241 30.25 -4.54 12.61
C PHE A 241 31.15 -5.68 12.11
N GLY A 242 31.83 -5.53 10.97
CA GLY A 242 32.63 -6.58 10.35
C GLY A 242 31.81 -7.53 9.47
N GLU A 243 32.42 -8.59 8.95
CA GLU A 243 31.77 -9.56 8.04
C GLU A 243 31.13 -10.75 8.77
N ASP A 244 31.38 -10.92 10.07
CA ASP A 244 30.97 -12.11 10.83
C ASP A 244 29.45 -12.35 10.82
N TRP A 245 28.65 -11.29 10.69
CA TRP A 245 27.18 -11.38 10.61
C TRP A 245 26.68 -12.18 9.40
N GLN A 246 27.47 -12.26 8.32
CA GLN A 246 27.11 -13.04 7.13
C GLN A 246 27.24 -14.54 7.36
N THR A 247 27.91 -14.97 8.43
CA THR A 247 28.14 -16.38 8.74
C THR A 247 27.12 -16.97 9.73
N LEU A 248 26.14 -16.16 10.18
CA LEU A 248 25.02 -16.58 11.02
C LEU A 248 23.95 -17.31 10.16
N ASP A 249 24.32 -18.45 9.59
CA ASP A 249 23.50 -19.18 8.60
C ASP A 249 22.47 -20.16 9.22
N ASP A 250 22.66 -20.61 10.46
CA ASP A 250 21.92 -21.78 10.98
C ASP A 250 20.44 -21.51 11.32
N ASP A 251 20.04 -20.25 11.57
CA ASP A 251 18.66 -19.89 11.99
C ASP A 251 17.80 -19.20 10.92
N GLN A 252 18.28 -19.08 9.67
CA GLN A 252 17.59 -18.34 8.59
C GLN A 252 16.19 -18.88 8.26
N ILE A 253 15.87 -20.13 8.61
CA ILE A 253 14.57 -20.77 8.31
C ILE A 253 13.42 -20.08 9.04
N PHE A 254 13.67 -19.50 10.21
CA PHE A 254 12.67 -18.84 11.05
C PHE A 254 12.51 -17.36 10.71
N PHE A 255 13.57 -16.74 10.18
CA PHE A 255 13.55 -15.33 9.81
C PHE A 255 12.99 -15.07 8.41
N ARG A 256 12.62 -13.82 8.14
CA ARG A 256 12.18 -13.39 6.81
C ARG A 256 13.37 -13.48 5.84
N GLU A 257 13.22 -14.25 4.75
CA GLU A 257 14.24 -14.33 3.68
C GLU A 257 14.52 -12.97 3.02
N SER A 258 13.54 -12.05 3.02
CA SER A 258 13.68 -10.73 2.42
C SER A 258 13.16 -9.63 3.34
N PRO A 259 13.88 -8.50 3.43
CA PRO A 259 13.43 -7.35 4.22
C PRO A 259 12.19 -6.67 3.62
N VAL A 260 11.88 -6.92 2.34
CA VAL A 260 10.73 -6.32 1.66
C VAL A 260 9.88 -7.38 0.93
N SER A 261 8.57 -7.29 1.14
CA SER A 261 7.57 -8.06 0.41
C SER A 261 6.59 -7.11 -0.27
N LEU A 262 6.63 -7.05 -1.61
CA LEU A 262 5.67 -6.29 -2.41
C LEU A 262 4.21 -6.74 -2.23
N PRO A 263 3.87 -8.04 -2.18
CA PRO A 263 2.48 -8.43 -1.92
C PRO A 263 2.00 -8.04 -0.51
N ASP A 264 2.88 -7.94 0.48
CA ASP A 264 2.52 -7.51 1.84
C ASP A 264 2.00 -6.05 1.89
N TYR A 265 2.42 -5.17 0.97
CA TYR A 265 1.84 -3.83 0.87
C TYR A 265 0.32 -3.93 0.67
N PHE A 266 -0.10 -4.77 -0.29
CA PHE A 266 -1.50 -4.88 -0.70
C PHE A 266 -2.31 -5.80 0.22
N LEU A 267 -1.74 -6.93 0.63
CA LEU A 267 -2.46 -8.01 1.32
C LEU A 267 -2.19 -8.07 2.84
N GLY A 268 -1.25 -7.25 3.33
CA GLY A 268 -0.87 -7.16 4.73
C GLY A 268 0.14 -8.23 5.16
N ILE A 269 0.94 -7.88 6.16
CA ILE A 269 1.94 -8.77 6.77
C ILE A 269 1.23 -9.69 7.77
N GLN A 270 1.37 -11.01 7.60
CA GLN A 270 0.89 -11.96 8.59
C GLN A 270 1.81 -11.94 9.82
N SER A 271 1.22 -11.94 11.00
CA SER A 271 1.95 -12.25 12.24
C SER A 271 1.60 -13.65 12.69
N GLU A 272 2.61 -14.36 13.19
CA GLU A 272 2.43 -15.66 13.84
C GLU A 272 1.98 -15.45 15.31
N PRO A 273 1.51 -16.51 16.00
CA PRO A 273 0.97 -16.37 17.34
C PRO A 273 1.99 -15.80 18.34
N TYR A 274 1.50 -15.02 19.30
CA TYR A 274 2.24 -14.46 20.43
C TYR A 274 1.28 -14.22 21.60
N HIS A 275 1.82 -14.02 22.79
CA HIS A 275 1.10 -13.53 23.96
C HIS A 275 1.44 -12.07 24.22
N LEU A 276 0.47 -11.33 24.76
CA LEU A 276 0.59 -9.88 24.99
C LEU A 276 0.13 -9.55 26.41
N GLU A 277 0.98 -8.85 27.15
CA GLU A 277 0.64 -8.19 28.40
C GLU A 277 0.83 -6.68 28.22
N GLU A 278 -0.22 -5.90 28.42
CA GLU A 278 -0.18 -4.45 28.17
C GLU A 278 -0.10 -3.67 29.49
N GLY A 279 0.71 -2.62 29.49
CA GLY A 279 0.69 -1.58 30.53
C GLY A 279 1.36 -1.98 31.84
N VAL A 280 2.37 -2.84 31.76
CA VAL A 280 3.20 -3.25 32.89
C VAL A 280 3.92 -2.03 33.44
N LEU A 281 3.65 -1.67 34.70
CA LEU A 281 4.31 -0.58 35.40
C LEU A 281 5.73 -1.00 35.78
N TYR A 282 6.72 -0.19 35.43
CA TYR A 282 8.11 -0.45 35.78
C TYR A 282 8.81 0.68 36.52
N TYR A 283 8.21 1.88 36.51
CA TYR A 283 8.69 3.02 37.27
C TYR A 283 7.53 3.94 37.63
N GLU A 284 7.53 4.41 38.86
CA GLU A 284 6.63 5.43 39.40
C GLU A 284 7.48 6.44 40.18
N GLY A 285 7.51 7.68 39.73
CA GLY A 285 8.25 8.75 40.38
C GLY A 285 7.45 9.33 41.54
N MET A 286 8.03 9.23 42.75
CA MET A 286 7.34 9.59 43.99
C MET A 286 7.67 11.00 44.48
N GLU A 287 8.76 11.61 43.99
CA GLU A 287 9.27 12.90 44.47
C GLU A 287 10.06 13.63 43.38
N GLY A 288 10.22 14.95 43.53
CA GLY A 288 11.14 15.75 42.73
C GLY A 288 10.61 16.08 41.33
N VAL A 289 11.49 16.07 40.32
CA VAL A 289 11.10 16.38 38.93
C VAL A 289 10.28 15.27 38.26
N ASP A 290 10.28 14.08 38.87
CA ASP A 290 9.58 12.89 38.39
C ASP A 290 8.30 12.61 39.18
N GLU A 291 7.88 13.48 40.12
CA GLU A 291 6.64 13.31 40.86
C GLU A 291 5.46 13.12 39.88
N ASP A 292 4.66 12.06 40.12
CA ASP A 292 3.55 11.59 39.27
C ASP A 292 3.94 11.00 37.90
N LEU A 293 5.23 10.77 37.63
CA LEU A 293 5.69 10.11 36.41
C LEU A 293 5.50 8.59 36.49
N GLU A 294 4.57 8.04 35.72
CA GLU A 294 4.46 6.59 35.49
C GLU A 294 5.09 6.18 34.16
N LEU A 295 5.97 5.18 34.19
CA LEU A 295 6.49 4.55 32.97
C LEU A 295 5.99 3.10 32.88
N ARG A 296 5.43 2.77 31.72
CA ARG A 296 4.81 1.48 31.43
C ARG A 296 5.26 0.94 30.08
N PHE A 297 5.39 -0.37 29.97
CA PHE A 297 5.65 -1.06 28.70
C PHE A 297 4.59 -2.11 28.38
N ASP A 298 4.60 -2.60 27.14
CA ASP A 298 3.83 -3.76 26.71
C ASP A 298 4.82 -4.90 26.45
N VAL A 299 4.55 -6.11 26.92
CA VAL A 299 5.40 -7.29 26.70
C VAL A 299 4.74 -8.22 25.69
N TYR A 300 5.51 -8.63 24.70
CA TYR A 300 5.16 -9.66 23.74
C TYR A 300 6.00 -10.90 24.02
N THR A 301 5.36 -12.03 24.33
CA THR A 301 6.04 -13.29 24.65
C THR A 301 5.70 -14.39 23.63
N PRO A 302 6.60 -15.37 23.42
CA PRO A 302 6.34 -16.47 22.50
C PRO A 302 5.20 -17.38 22.99
N PRO A 303 4.45 -18.01 22.06
CA PRO A 303 3.30 -18.87 22.37
C PRO A 303 3.66 -20.30 22.81
N THR A 304 4.87 -20.76 22.51
CA THR A 304 5.37 -22.13 22.77
C THR A 304 6.66 -22.09 23.59
N ASP A 305 7.21 -23.26 23.93
CA ASP A 305 8.53 -23.36 24.55
C ASP A 305 9.56 -22.63 23.67
N ALA A 306 10.06 -21.51 24.19
CA ALA A 306 10.96 -20.65 23.44
C ALA A 306 12.29 -21.34 23.12
N SER A 307 12.65 -22.40 23.85
CA SER A 307 13.90 -23.14 23.67
C SER A 307 14.06 -23.80 22.30
N GLU A 308 12.95 -24.05 21.58
CA GLU A 308 12.96 -24.58 20.21
C GLU A 308 12.94 -23.50 19.13
N LEU A 309 12.84 -22.23 19.51
CA LEU A 309 12.81 -21.08 18.60
C LEU A 309 14.15 -20.31 18.65
N PRO A 310 14.52 -19.57 17.58
CA PRO A 310 15.80 -18.87 17.52
C PRO A 310 16.07 -17.94 18.70
N GLY A 311 15.01 -17.28 19.19
CA GLY A 311 15.12 -16.37 20.32
C GLY A 311 15.46 -17.06 21.64
N GLN A 312 15.14 -18.34 21.83
CA GLN A 312 15.45 -19.09 23.06
C GLN A 312 15.01 -18.40 24.37
N GLY A 313 13.95 -17.57 24.30
CA GLY A 313 13.47 -16.77 25.43
C GLY A 313 14.34 -15.55 25.74
N ALA A 314 15.30 -15.22 24.88
CA ALA A 314 16.11 -14.02 25.01
C ALA A 314 15.25 -12.76 24.95
N VAL A 315 15.69 -11.76 25.70
CA VAL A 315 15.00 -10.48 25.82
C VAL A 315 15.46 -9.53 24.71
N LEU A 316 14.50 -8.97 23.99
CA LEU A 316 14.71 -7.90 23.02
C LEU A 316 14.02 -6.62 23.51
N ILE A 317 14.81 -5.57 23.77
CA ILE A 317 14.30 -4.28 24.22
C ILE A 317 14.18 -3.36 23.01
N ARG A 318 12.97 -2.91 22.68
CA ARG A 318 12.75 -2.00 21.57
C ARG A 318 12.36 -0.60 22.04
N ILE A 319 13.30 0.32 21.88
CA ILE A 319 13.08 1.74 22.18
C ILE A 319 12.54 2.42 20.91
N HIS A 320 11.33 2.98 20.98
CA HIS A 320 10.73 3.69 19.85
C HIS A 320 11.45 5.02 19.57
N GLY A 321 11.36 5.49 18.32
CA GLY A 321 11.79 6.83 17.94
C GLY A 321 10.78 7.92 18.35
N GLY A 322 10.85 9.09 17.72
CA GLY A 322 9.90 10.20 17.97
C GLY A 322 10.54 11.46 18.52
N GLY A 323 11.84 11.67 18.28
CA GLY A 323 12.51 12.95 18.52
C GLY A 323 12.42 13.46 19.96
N TRP A 324 12.39 12.54 20.93
CA TRP A 324 12.29 12.80 22.38
C TRP A 324 11.02 13.52 22.85
N ASN A 325 10.09 13.85 21.95
CA ASN A 325 8.87 14.59 22.27
C ASN A 325 7.58 13.84 21.92
N THR A 326 7.70 12.71 21.23
CA THR A 326 6.57 11.88 20.81
C THR A 326 6.94 10.41 20.90
N GLY A 327 5.90 9.56 20.99
CA GLY A 327 6.04 8.12 21.04
C GLY A 327 5.45 7.53 22.32
N GLY A 328 5.42 6.20 22.36
CA GLY A 328 4.83 5.44 23.45
C GLY A 328 4.74 3.96 23.10
N ARG A 329 4.03 3.20 23.94
CA ARG A 329 3.82 1.75 23.78
C ARG A 329 2.83 1.38 22.67
N GLY A 330 2.65 0.08 22.42
CA GLY A 330 1.72 -0.46 21.44
C GLY A 330 1.93 0.07 20.01
N ALA A 331 0.92 0.76 19.47
CA ALA A 331 0.94 1.26 18.09
C ALA A 331 2.07 2.27 17.83
N GLN A 332 2.46 3.06 18.83
CA GLN A 332 3.55 4.04 18.70
C GLN A 332 4.95 3.40 18.75
N ASN A 333 5.05 2.18 19.29
CA ASN A 333 6.24 1.31 19.19
C ASN A 333 6.13 0.35 17.99
N PHE A 334 5.34 0.65 16.95
CA PHE A 334 5.20 -0.20 15.75
C PHE A 334 5.03 -1.69 16.09
N ALA A 335 3.94 -2.02 16.79
CA ALA A 335 3.64 -3.37 17.32
C ALA A 335 3.96 -4.54 16.37
N GLN A 336 3.86 -4.35 15.05
CA GLN A 336 4.22 -5.35 14.04
C GLN A 336 5.60 -5.99 14.23
N PHE A 337 6.61 -5.20 14.58
CA PHE A 337 7.95 -5.73 14.81
C PHE A 337 7.99 -6.58 16.08
N ASN A 338 7.34 -6.12 17.14
CA ASN A 338 7.31 -6.82 18.42
C ASN A 338 6.59 -8.17 18.29
N LYS A 339 5.45 -8.20 17.57
CA LYS A 339 4.75 -9.45 17.24
C LYS A 339 5.64 -10.42 16.48
N TYR A 340 6.35 -9.91 15.47
CA TYR A 340 7.23 -10.73 14.63
C TYR A 340 8.36 -11.35 15.45
N PHE A 341 9.11 -10.58 16.22
CA PHE A 341 10.19 -11.12 17.05
C PHE A 341 9.66 -12.02 18.17
N ALA A 342 8.52 -11.70 18.78
CA ALA A 342 7.91 -12.57 19.78
C ALA A 342 7.57 -13.96 19.21
N SER A 343 7.08 -14.02 17.97
CA SER A 343 6.85 -15.30 17.30
C SER A 343 8.13 -16.07 16.93
N GLN A 344 9.29 -15.41 16.92
CA GLN A 344 10.60 -16.06 16.74
C GLN A 344 11.25 -16.47 18.07
N GLY A 345 10.52 -16.46 19.19
CA GLY A 345 11.03 -16.93 20.48
C GLY A 345 11.62 -15.86 21.38
N TYR A 346 11.54 -14.58 21.01
CA TYR A 346 12.04 -13.48 21.85
C TYR A 346 10.97 -12.99 22.82
N VAL A 347 11.37 -12.57 24.02
CA VAL A 347 10.52 -11.75 24.89
C VAL A 347 10.78 -10.29 24.53
N VAL A 348 9.79 -9.60 23.95
CA VAL A 348 9.96 -8.24 23.42
C VAL A 348 9.21 -7.23 24.27
N PHE A 349 9.86 -6.13 24.66
CA PHE A 349 9.20 -5.00 25.34
C PHE A 349 9.63 -3.63 24.82
#